data_AF-A0A9D0Q5G8-F1
#
_entry.id   AF-A0A9D0Q5G8-F1
#
_cell.length_a   1.000
_cell.length_b   1.000
_cell.length_c   1.000
_cell.angle_alpha   90.00
_cell.angle_beta   90.00
_cell.angle_gamma   90.00
#
_symmetry.space_group_name_H-M   'P 1'
#
loop_
_entity.id
_entity.type
_entity.pdbx_description
1 polymer ?
#
loop_
_entity_poly.entity_id
_entity_poly.type
_entity_poly.pdbx_seq_one_letter_code
_entity_poly.pdbx_strand_id
1 'polypeptide(L)' 'MLSGISPWSLLLILVIVLVLFGTKRLRNAGGDLGSAIKNFKKSMAESSEATTAEAEKKKVAQDEPRIIDSEAKVKTQDKV' A
#
# COMPACT_ATOMS: atom_id res chain seq x y z
N MET A 1 -29.73 -19.26 1.65
CA MET A 1 -29.03 -20.44 2.19
C MET A 1 -27.51 -20.24 2.38
N LEU A 2 -27.01 -19.00 2.41
CA LEU A 2 -25.58 -18.71 2.62
C LEU A 2 -25.26 -18.23 4.06
N SER A 3 -26.22 -18.32 4.98
CA SER A 3 -26.08 -17.84 6.37
C SER A 3 -25.36 -18.84 7.29
N GLY A 4 -24.53 -19.74 6.75
CA GLY A 4 -23.87 -20.82 7.49
C GLY A 4 -22.39 -20.57 7.80
N ILE A 5 -21.75 -19.60 7.15
CA ILE A 5 -20.36 -19.24 7.43
C ILE A 5 -20.36 -18.18 8.52
N SER A 6 -20.50 -18.63 9.76
CA SER A 6 -20.32 -17.76 10.92
C SER A 6 -18.85 -17.31 11.00
N PRO A 7 -18.57 -16.03 11.28
CA PRO A 7 -17.20 -15.55 11.50
C PRO A 7 -16.42 -16.37 12.55
N TRP A 8 -17.14 -17.03 13.47
CA TRP A 8 -16.57 -17.92 14.47
C TRP A 8 -15.94 -19.20 13.91
N SER A 9 -16.51 -19.80 12.85
CA SER A 9 -15.94 -21.02 12.26
C SER A 9 -14.65 -20.71 11.48
N LEU A 10 -14.60 -19.55 10.81
CA LEU A 10 -13.39 -19.04 10.15
C LEU A 10 -12.23 -18.85 11.15
N LEU A 11 -12.51 -18.33 12.35
CA LEU A 11 -11.48 -18.14 13.39
C LEU A 11 -10.88 -19.48 13.84
N LEU A 12 -11.72 -20.51 14.06
CA LEU A 12 -11.25 -21.83 14.46
C LEU A 12 -10.34 -22.46 13.38
N ILE A 13 -10.76 -22.36 12.12
CA ILE A 13 -9.97 -22.85 10.97
C ILE A 13 -8.64 -22.09 10.88
N LEU A 14 -8.65 -20.76 11.08
CA LEU A 14 -7.44 -19.94 11.08
C LEU A 14 -6.44 -20.41 12.15
N VAL A 15 -6.91 -20.73 13.36
CA VAL A 15 -6.05 -21.26 14.43
C VAL A 15 -5.41 -22.58 14.02
N ILE A 16 -6.18 -23.51 13.43
CA ILE A 16 -5.64 -24.80 12.97
C ILE A 16 -4.57 -24.58 11.89
N VAL A 17 -4.84 -23.73 10.91
CA VAL A 17 -3.87 -23.40 9.85
C VAL A 17 -2.60 -22.79 10.44
N LEU A 18 -2.72 -21.88 11.40
CA LEU A 18 -1.57 -21.28 12.09
C LEU A 18 -0.73 -22.31 12.85
N VAL A 19 -1.35 -23.32 13.45
CA VAL A 19 -0.64 -24.40 14.15
C VAL A 19 0.08 -25.33 13.15
N LEU A 20 -0.57 -25.70 12.05
CA LEU A 20 0.00 -26.58 11.03
C LEU A 20 1.15 -25.94 10.25
N PHE A 21 0.97 -24.69 9.82
CA PHE A 21 1.96 -23.99 9.00
C PHE A 21 2.96 -23.18 9.83
N GLY A 22 2.61 -22.83 11.07
CA GLY A 22 3.35 -21.90 11.91
C GLY A 22 3.19 -20.44 11.45
N THR A 23 3.34 -19.50 12.39
CA THR A 23 3.25 -18.06 12.10
C THR A 23 4.37 -17.55 11.19
N LYS A 24 5.53 -18.23 11.15
CA LYS A 24 6.69 -17.82 10.35
C LYS A 24 6.46 -18.01 8.84
N ARG A 25 5.89 -19.14 8.44
CA ARG A 25 5.55 -19.39 7.02
C ARG A 25 4.40 -18.51 6.57
N LEU A 26 3.39 -18.34 7.42
CA LEU A 26 2.23 -17.50 7.11
C LEU A 26 2.60 -16.01 7.01
N ARG A 27 3.56 -15.52 7.81
CA ARG A 27 4.04 -14.13 7.70
C ARG A 27 4.85 -13.89 6.43
N ASN A 28 5.74 -14.81 6.08
CA ASN A 28 6.54 -14.67 4.86
C ASN A 28 5.64 -14.71 3.61
N ALA A 29 4.76 -15.71 3.49
CA ALA A 29 3.85 -15.80 2.34
C ALA A 29 2.74 -14.73 2.38
N GLY A 30 2.22 -14.42 3.56
CA GLY A 30 1.16 -13.44 3.75
C GLY A 30 1.61 -11.99 3.57
N GLY A 31 2.90 -11.68 3.78
CA GLY A 31 3.46 -10.36 3.47
C GLY A 31 3.42 -10.05 1.97
N ASP A 32 3.83 -11.01 1.15
CA ASP A 32 3.87 -10.86 -0.31
C ASP A 32 2.45 -10.80 -0.89
N LEU A 33 1.60 -11.77 -0.51
CA LEU A 33 0.20 -11.82 -0.94
C LEU A 33 -0.59 -10.62 -0.41
N GLY A 34 -0.36 -10.22 0.83
CA GLY A 34 -1.01 -9.08 1.45
C GLY A 34 -0.65 -7.76 0.78
N SER A 35 0.60 -7.59 0.36
CA SER A 35 1.05 -6.42 -0.39
C SER A 35 0.39 -6.34 -1.78
N ALA A 36 0.31 -7.47 -2.48
CA ALA A 36 -0.38 -7.54 -3.78
C ALA A 36 -1.88 -7.22 -3.66
N ILE A 37 -2.57 -7.79 -2.66
CA ILE A 37 -3.99 -7.53 -2.42
C ILE A 37 -4.22 -6.07 -1.96
N LYS A 38 -3.31 -5.50 -1.16
CA LYS A 38 -3.38 -4.10 -0.72
C LYS A 38 -3.31 -3.15 -1.92
N ASN A 39 -2.36 -3.38 -2.83
CA ASN A 39 -2.23 -2.57 -4.04
C ASN A 39 -3.44 -2.76 -4.97
N PHE A 40 -3.93 -4.00 -5.14
CA PHE A 40 -5.15 -4.29 -5.90
C PHE A 40 -6.37 -3.55 -5.35
N LYS A 41 -6.60 -3.61 -4.03
CA LYS A 41 -7.69 -2.88 -3.39
C LYS A 41 -7.54 -1.36 -3.57
N LYS A 42 -6.32 -0.83 -3.47
CA LYS A 42 -6.05 0.60 -3.65
C LYS A 42 -6.36 1.06 -5.07
N SER A 43 -5.88 0.33 -6.09
CA SER A 43 -6.18 0.63 -7.49
C SER A 43 -7.66 0.47 -7.83
N MET A 44 -8.32 -0.53 -7.24
CA MET A 44 -9.77 -0.72 -7.41
C MET A 44 -10.56 0.42 -6.75
N ALA A 45 -10.16 0.85 -5.55
CA ALA A 45 -10.76 2.00 -4.87
C ALA A 45 -10.56 3.28 -5.67
N GLU A 46 -9.35 3.55 -6.17
CA GLU A 46 -9.04 4.71 -7.02
C GLU A 46 -9.85 4.69 -8.34
N SER A 47 -10.04 3.51 -8.94
CA SER A 47 -10.90 3.37 -10.13
C SER A 47 -12.39 3.56 -9.82
N SER A 48 -12.83 3.23 -8.60
CA SER A 48 -14.22 3.38 -8.17
C SER A 48 -14.52 4.81 -7.67
N GLU A 49 -13.50 5.48 -7.14
CA GLU A 49 -13.51 6.87 -6.64
C GLU A 49 -13.31 7.87 -7.79
N ALA A 50 -12.70 7.48 -8.92
CA ALA A 50 -12.73 8.27 -10.16
C ALA A 50 -14.16 8.50 -10.70
N THR A 51 -15.16 7.79 -10.19
CA THR A 51 -16.58 8.07 -10.49
C THR A 51 -17.25 8.96 -9.42
N THR A 52 -16.62 9.17 -8.26
CA THR A 52 -17.15 9.98 -7.15
C THR A 52 -15.99 10.67 -6.40
N ALA A 53 -15.75 11.96 -6.66
CA ALA A 53 -14.92 12.88 -5.86
C ALA A 53 -13.41 13.06 -6.21
N GLU A 54 -13.14 14.13 -6.98
CA GLU A 54 -11.93 14.97 -6.88
C GLU A 54 -11.76 15.67 -5.50
N ALA A 55 -12.39 15.18 -4.43
CA ALA A 55 -12.48 15.89 -3.16
C ALA A 55 -11.94 15.05 -2.01
N GLU A 56 -10.62 15.01 -1.83
CA GLU A 56 -9.96 15.05 -0.51
C GLU A 56 -8.43 15.06 -0.65
N LYS A 57 -7.93 16.17 -1.20
CA LYS A 57 -6.58 16.64 -0.87
C LYS A 57 -6.56 16.91 0.65
N LYS A 58 -5.68 16.24 1.40
CA LYS A 58 -5.03 16.67 2.67
C LYS A 58 -5.35 15.88 3.95
N LYS A 59 -4.46 14.95 4.32
CA LYS A 59 -3.89 14.82 5.69
C LYS A 59 -2.35 14.81 5.55
N VAL A 60 -1.72 15.99 5.53
CA VAL A 60 -0.90 16.57 6.64
C VAL A 60 0.36 15.71 6.88
N ALA A 61 1.48 16.01 6.22
CA ALA A 61 2.53 16.97 6.62
C ALA A 61 3.55 16.40 7.63
N GLN A 62 4.74 16.07 7.14
CA GLN A 62 6.05 16.36 7.76
C GLN A 62 7.14 15.93 6.77
N ASP A 63 7.59 16.86 5.92
CA ASP A 63 9.00 17.25 5.82
C ASP A 63 9.11 18.39 4.78
N GLU A 64 9.12 19.62 5.26
CA GLU A 64 9.67 20.78 4.54
C GLU A 64 10.98 21.12 5.26
N PRO A 65 12.06 21.48 4.53
CA PRO A 65 12.07 22.75 3.82
C PRO A 65 12.53 22.65 2.37
N ARG A 66 11.89 23.48 1.56
CA ARG A 66 12.31 23.85 0.20
C ARG A 66 13.67 24.53 0.27
N ILE A 67 14.66 23.98 -0.45
CA ILE A 67 15.78 24.77 -0.95
C ILE A 67 15.62 24.80 -2.47
N ILE A 68 15.09 25.94 -2.93
CA ILE A 68 15.09 26.36 -4.32
C ILE A 68 16.39 27.16 -4.46
N ASP A 69 17.43 26.55 -5.00
CA ASP A 69 18.58 27.28 -5.53
C ASP A 69 18.63 27.06 -7.05
N SER A 70 17.84 27.87 -7.74
CA SER A 70 18.13 28.25 -9.11
C SER A 70 19.22 29.30 -9.07
N GLU A 71 20.47 28.94 -9.32
CA GLU A 71 21.43 29.88 -9.90
C GLU A 71 22.31 29.17 -10.93
N ALA A 72 22.04 29.52 -12.19
CA ALA A 72 22.87 29.20 -13.33
C ALA A 72 24.24 29.91 -13.16
N LYS A 73 25.32 29.12 -13.10
CA LYS A 73 26.68 29.64 -13.33
C LYS A 73 27.46 28.77 -14.30
N VAL A 74 27.36 29.17 -15.56
CA VAL A 74 28.41 29.23 -16.59
C VAL A 74 29.72 28.48 -16.28
N LYS A 75 30.04 27.46 -17.10
CA LYS A 75 31.43 27.08 -17.45
C LYS A 75 31.41 26.43 -18.84
N THR A 76 31.54 27.23 -19.89
CA THR A 76 32.79 27.45 -20.64
C THR A 76 33.27 26.18 -21.35
N GLN A 77 32.96 26.14 -22.66
CA GLN A 77 33.83 25.55 -23.68
C GLN A 77 35.27 25.98 -23.40
N ASP A 78 36.16 25.04 -23.16
CA ASP A 78 37.58 25.24 -23.43
C ASP A 78 37.99 24.19 -24.45
N LYS A 79 38.17 24.68 -25.67
CA LYS A 79 38.74 24.00 -26.81
C LYS A 79 40.02 24.75 -27.10
N VAL A 80 41.17 24.20 -26.68
CA VAL A 80 42.48 24.46 -27.26
C VAL A 80 43.27 23.16 -27.29
#